data_AF-A0A8J7SNX8-F1
#
_entry.id   AF-A0A8J7SNX8-F1
#
_cell.length_a   1.000
_cell.length_b   1.000
_cell.length_c   1.000
_cell.angle_alpha   90.00
_cell.angle_beta   90.00
_cell.angle_gamma   90.00
#
_symmetry.space_group_name_H-M   'P 1'
#
loop_
_entity.id
_entity.type
_entity.pdbx_description
1 polymer ?
#
loop_
_entity_poly.entity_id
_entity_poly.type
_entity_poly.pdbx_seq_one_letter_code
_entity_poly.pdbx_strand_id
1 'polypeptide(L)'
;MPVFTLRADVYCHKETGIILPSEIAGHSIGEVHVFDKKELGESVSFYYQNSTATIYLYDSGRKDLKDDSGHKLIIEELSNVTEQIRAMQEAGRFENVDIGRKASVQGDGSSFALISVPASYNIVKNANSEEKVSSRQTHSLISVGIYNNHFIKIRYSFDHAKQDEVDKANEQRDAFIRNVRGCVLEANLKEDIGKNIQIYRENPYSNEAKAALAEIFTYAEESVLISISINQNDMPWMTLKYPYGTELLGAYIVGQVDYQISTNKFESNHKAGMQEALRVYQGLVAKDEKARIDSLDELAAKKVN
;
A
#
# COMPACT_ATOMS: atom_id res chain seq x y z
N MET A 1 -18.56 19.56 -16.73
CA MET A 1 -18.91 19.31 -15.30
C MET A 1 -17.66 19.63 -14.47
N PRO A 2 -17.77 20.27 -13.30
CA PRO A 2 -16.61 20.45 -12.45
C PRO A 2 -16.22 19.08 -11.86
N VAL A 3 -15.00 18.62 -12.16
CA VAL A 3 -14.39 17.46 -11.52
C VAL A 3 -13.83 17.98 -10.19
N PHE A 4 -14.39 17.52 -9.07
CA PHE A 4 -13.84 17.81 -7.75
C PHE A 4 -12.64 16.90 -7.50
N THR A 5 -11.42 17.41 -7.70
CA THR A 5 -10.20 16.68 -7.34
C THR A 5 -9.96 16.80 -5.84
N LEU A 6 -10.50 15.87 -5.06
CA LEU A 6 -10.07 15.65 -3.68
C LEU A 6 -8.70 14.97 -3.71
N ARG A 7 -7.63 15.68 -3.34
CA ARG A 7 -6.38 15.01 -2.94
C ARG A 7 -6.69 14.24 -1.66
N ALA A 8 -6.89 12.94 -1.77
CA ALA A 8 -7.01 12.07 -0.61
C ALA A 8 -5.59 11.81 -0.07
N ASP A 9 -5.38 11.95 1.24
CA ASP A 9 -4.12 11.56 1.89
C ASP A 9 -3.91 10.04 1.81
N VAL A 10 -4.98 9.28 1.63
CA VAL A 10 -5.01 7.83 1.45
C VAL A 10 -6.26 7.47 0.64
N TYR A 11 -6.17 6.51 -0.27
CA TYR A 11 -7.34 5.88 -0.89
C TYR A 11 -7.67 4.55 -0.21
N CYS A 12 -8.95 4.29 0.05
CA CYS A 12 -9.42 3.03 0.62
C CYS A 12 -10.58 2.48 -0.21
N HIS A 13 -10.38 1.32 -0.83
CA HIS A 13 -11.41 0.63 -1.58
C HIS A 13 -12.26 -0.20 -0.63
N LYS A 14 -13.53 0.18 -0.46
CA LYS A 14 -14.41 -0.42 0.55
C LYS A 14 -14.68 -1.90 0.34
N GLU A 15 -14.81 -2.34 -0.90
CA GLU A 15 -15.22 -3.73 -1.20
C GLU A 15 -14.08 -4.73 -1.04
N THR A 16 -12.82 -4.31 -1.25
CA THR A 16 -11.64 -5.19 -1.11
C THR A 16 -10.87 -4.98 0.18
N GLY A 17 -11.03 -3.83 0.84
CA GLY A 17 -10.22 -3.41 1.98
C GLY A 17 -8.82 -2.89 1.61
N ILE A 18 -8.49 -2.82 0.32
CA ILE A 18 -7.19 -2.31 -0.15
C ILE A 18 -7.05 -0.85 0.23
N ILE A 19 -5.88 -0.51 0.76
CA ILE A 19 -5.48 0.84 1.12
C ILE A 19 -4.29 1.23 0.26
N LEU A 20 -4.39 2.35 -0.45
CA LEU A 20 -3.29 2.93 -1.22
C LEU A 20 -2.83 4.23 -0.55
N PRO A 21 -1.56 4.35 -0.12
CA PRO A 21 -1.06 5.56 0.53
C PRO A 21 -0.97 6.74 -0.45
N SER A 22 -0.80 7.97 0.07
CA SER A 22 -0.60 9.18 -0.75
C SER A 22 0.61 9.11 -1.66
N GLU A 23 1.60 8.27 -1.33
CA GLU A 23 2.79 8.06 -2.14
C GLU A 23 3.16 6.58 -2.23
N ILE A 24 3.41 6.09 -3.45
CA ILE A 24 3.92 4.74 -3.70
C ILE A 24 5.19 4.87 -4.53
N ALA A 25 6.33 4.51 -3.94
CA ALA A 25 7.63 4.58 -4.60
C ALA A 25 7.84 5.94 -5.31
N GLY A 26 7.72 7.05 -4.57
CA GLY A 26 7.87 8.40 -5.12
C GLY A 26 6.71 8.91 -5.98
N HIS A 27 5.74 8.08 -6.36
CA HIS A 27 4.57 8.54 -7.11
C HIS A 27 3.50 9.04 -6.15
N SER A 28 3.11 10.31 -6.31
CA SER A 28 2.02 10.88 -5.54
C SER A 28 0.67 10.48 -6.12
N ILE A 29 -0.30 10.21 -5.25
CA ILE A 29 -1.68 9.93 -5.63
C ILE A 29 -2.28 11.12 -6.39
N GLY A 30 -3.03 10.78 -7.42
CA GLY A 30 -3.66 11.67 -8.37
C GLY A 30 -5.17 11.63 -8.26
N GLU A 31 -5.83 11.60 -9.42
CA GLU A 31 -7.28 11.54 -9.51
C GLU A 31 -7.80 10.15 -9.13
N VAL A 32 -8.90 10.13 -8.38
CA VAL A 32 -9.74 8.94 -8.18
C VAL A 32 -10.95 9.09 -9.08
N HIS A 33 -11.18 8.11 -9.95
CA HIS A 33 -12.32 8.08 -10.86
C HIS A 33 -13.21 6.89 -10.52
N VAL A 34 -14.49 7.15 -10.26
CA VAL A 34 -15.52 6.12 -10.08
C VAL A 34 -16.34 6.07 -11.36
N PHE A 35 -16.42 4.91 -11.99
CA PHE A 35 -17.14 4.76 -13.26
C PHE A 35 -18.66 4.68 -13.02
N ASP A 36 -19.45 5.21 -13.96
CA ASP A 36 -20.92 5.26 -13.85
C ASP A 36 -21.57 3.88 -13.70
N LYS A 37 -20.97 2.87 -14.34
CA LYS A 37 -21.38 1.48 -14.27
C LYS A 37 -20.61 0.78 -13.15
N LYS A 38 -21.34 0.21 -12.19
CA LYS A 38 -20.74 -0.45 -11.02
C LYS A 38 -19.71 -1.51 -11.44
N GLU A 39 -19.99 -2.28 -12.48
CA GLU A 39 -19.12 -3.34 -12.98
C GLU A 39 -17.75 -2.86 -13.50
N LEU A 40 -17.62 -1.56 -13.81
CA LEU A 40 -16.37 -0.93 -14.24
C LEU A 40 -15.55 -0.41 -13.06
N GLY A 41 -16.15 -0.39 -11.86
CA GLY A 41 -15.49 -0.11 -10.59
C GLY A 41 -14.87 1.28 -10.48
N GLU A 42 -13.63 1.34 -10.02
CA GLU A 42 -12.90 2.56 -9.71
C GLU A 42 -11.47 2.53 -10.28
N SER A 43 -10.86 3.70 -10.47
CA SER A 43 -9.44 3.81 -10.78
C SER A 43 -8.77 4.91 -9.98
N VAL A 44 -7.51 4.70 -9.63
CA VAL A 44 -6.67 5.63 -8.87
C VAL A 44 -5.38 5.89 -9.66
N SER A 45 -5.16 7.13 -10.06
CA SER A 45 -3.94 7.54 -10.76
C SER A 45 -2.83 7.92 -9.78
N PHE A 46 -1.59 7.75 -10.21
CA PHE A 46 -0.37 8.08 -9.49
C PHE A 46 0.62 8.72 -10.46
N TYR A 47 1.27 9.81 -10.06
CA TYR A 47 2.10 10.62 -10.94
C TYR A 47 3.52 10.80 -10.37
N TYR A 48 4.52 10.71 -11.24
CA TYR A 48 5.90 11.04 -10.89
C TYR A 48 6.66 11.49 -12.14
N GLN A 49 7.09 12.75 -12.20
CA GLN A 49 7.87 13.29 -13.33
C GLN A 49 7.27 12.93 -14.71
N ASN A 50 7.92 12.02 -15.45
CA ASN A 50 7.52 11.54 -16.79
C ASN A 50 6.82 10.16 -16.77
N SER A 51 6.44 9.66 -15.60
CA SER A 51 5.69 8.40 -15.44
C SER A 51 4.33 8.63 -14.82
N THR A 52 3.40 7.76 -15.20
CA THR A 52 2.04 7.70 -14.67
C THR A 52 1.70 6.24 -14.42
N ALA A 53 1.15 5.95 -13.25
CA ALA A 53 0.54 4.67 -12.96
C ALA A 53 -0.96 4.85 -12.74
N THR A 54 -1.76 3.87 -13.10
CA THR A 54 -3.19 3.84 -12.76
C THR A 54 -3.57 2.44 -12.31
N ILE A 55 -4.18 2.37 -11.13
CA ILE A 55 -4.65 1.14 -10.52
C ILE A 55 -6.17 1.12 -10.69
N TYR A 56 -6.70 0.08 -11.30
CA TYR A 56 -8.13 -0.14 -11.51
C TYR A 56 -8.60 -1.28 -10.62
N LEU A 57 -9.74 -1.09 -9.96
CA LEU A 57 -10.39 -2.08 -9.10
C LEU A 57 -11.82 -2.28 -9.60
N TYR A 58 -12.16 -3.47 -10.10
CA TYR A 58 -13.47 -3.73 -10.70
C TYR A 58 -13.81 -5.23 -10.71
N ASP A 59 -15.11 -5.56 -10.77
CA ASP A 59 -15.59 -6.96 -10.79
C ASP A 59 -16.05 -7.42 -12.18
N SER A 60 -16.13 -6.52 -13.17
CA SER A 60 -16.63 -6.82 -14.52
C SER A 60 -18.04 -7.46 -14.54
N GLY A 61 -18.83 -7.22 -13.49
CA GLY A 61 -20.16 -7.79 -13.30
C GLY A 61 -20.14 -9.29 -12.98
N ARG A 62 -18.96 -9.86 -12.76
CA ARG A 62 -18.80 -11.28 -12.41
C ARG A 62 -18.99 -11.44 -10.90
N LYS A 63 -19.67 -12.53 -10.53
CA LYS A 63 -19.74 -12.99 -9.14
C LYS A 63 -18.66 -14.07 -8.95
N ASP A 64 -18.01 -14.05 -7.80
CA ASP A 64 -17.02 -15.03 -7.37
C ASP A 64 -15.74 -15.10 -8.23
N LEU A 65 -15.19 -13.94 -8.63
CA LEU A 65 -13.85 -13.82 -9.18
C LEU A 65 -12.82 -14.37 -8.20
N LYS A 66 -12.16 -15.46 -8.62
CA LYS A 66 -11.08 -16.11 -7.88
C LYS A 66 -9.99 -16.49 -8.85
N ASP A 67 -8.76 -16.33 -8.41
CA ASP A 67 -7.62 -16.84 -9.15
C ASP A 67 -7.55 -18.37 -9.05
N ASP A 68 -7.19 -19.02 -10.14
CA ASP A 68 -6.95 -20.46 -10.20
C ASP A 68 -5.46 -20.74 -10.40
N SER A 69 -5.00 -21.97 -10.16
CA SER A 69 -3.57 -22.31 -10.26
C SER A 69 -2.98 -22.12 -11.66
N GLY A 70 -3.81 -22.04 -12.69
CA GLY A 70 -3.43 -21.73 -14.08
C GLY A 70 -3.72 -20.29 -14.48
N HIS A 71 -4.18 -19.44 -13.54
CA HIS A 71 -4.45 -18.03 -13.72
C HIS A 71 -5.36 -17.70 -14.91
N LYS A 72 -6.32 -18.57 -15.25
CA LYS A 72 -7.06 -18.47 -16.52
C LYS A 72 -7.81 -17.14 -16.64
N LEU A 73 -8.50 -16.73 -15.59
CA LEU A 73 -9.25 -15.47 -15.58
C LEU A 73 -8.35 -14.24 -15.68
N ILE A 74 -7.17 -14.28 -15.04
CA ILE A 74 -6.18 -13.21 -15.15
C ILE A 74 -5.64 -13.14 -16.58
N ILE A 75 -5.31 -14.28 -17.19
CA ILE A 75 -4.80 -14.35 -18.57
C ILE A 75 -5.86 -13.89 -19.58
N GLU A 76 -7.12 -14.29 -19.39
CA GLU A 76 -8.27 -13.83 -20.19
C GLU A 76 -8.38 -12.30 -20.12
N GLU A 77 -8.37 -11.73 -18.91
CA GLU A 77 -8.50 -10.29 -18.74
C GLU A 77 -7.28 -9.52 -19.29
N LEU A 78 -6.07 -10.05 -19.10
CA LEU A 78 -4.88 -9.48 -19.70
C LEU A 78 -4.96 -9.49 -21.24
N SER A 79 -5.49 -10.57 -21.82
CA SER A 79 -5.70 -10.67 -23.28
C SER A 79 -6.69 -9.58 -23.74
N ASN A 80 -7.82 -9.43 -23.06
CA ASN A 80 -8.81 -8.38 -23.35
C ASN A 80 -8.17 -6.97 -23.33
N VAL A 81 -7.32 -6.69 -22.33
CA VAL A 81 -6.65 -5.39 -22.23
C VAL A 81 -5.64 -5.18 -23.38
N THR A 82 -4.91 -6.23 -23.78
CA THR A 82 -3.99 -6.12 -24.92
C THR A 82 -4.71 -5.95 -26.25
N GLU A 83 -5.88 -6.57 -26.42
CA GLU A 83 -6.75 -6.36 -27.58
C GLU A 83 -7.28 -4.93 -27.65
N GLN A 84 -7.63 -4.33 -26.51
CA GLN A 84 -8.01 -2.91 -26.46
C GLN A 84 -6.88 -2.00 -26.96
N ILE A 85 -5.62 -2.31 -26.66
CA ILE A 85 -4.47 -1.53 -27.16
C ILE A 85 -4.33 -1.68 -28.69
N ARG A 86 -4.54 -2.88 -29.23
CA ARG A 86 -4.56 -3.10 -30.68
C ARG A 86 -5.73 -2.38 -31.36
N ALA A 87 -6.92 -2.40 -30.75
CA ALA A 87 -8.06 -1.64 -31.24
C ALA A 87 -7.79 -0.13 -31.28
N MET A 88 -7.02 0.41 -30.33
CA MET A 88 -6.57 1.81 -30.36
C MET A 88 -5.58 2.10 -31.51
N GLN A 89 -4.79 1.10 -31.93
CA GLN A 89 -3.98 1.21 -33.15
C GLN A 89 -4.85 1.23 -34.41
N GLU A 90 -5.81 0.33 -34.51
CA GLU A 90 -6.75 0.27 -35.65
C GLU A 90 -7.57 1.55 -35.78
N ALA A 91 -7.94 2.17 -34.65
CA ALA A 91 -8.59 3.48 -34.61
C ALA A 91 -7.65 4.66 -34.95
N GLY A 92 -6.36 4.39 -35.21
CA GLY A 92 -5.36 5.41 -35.53
C GLY A 92 -5.04 6.35 -34.36
N ARG A 93 -5.21 5.88 -33.12
CA ARG A 93 -4.84 6.62 -31.90
C ARG A 93 -3.42 6.27 -31.46
N PHE A 94 -3.01 5.03 -31.69
CA PHE A 94 -1.64 4.54 -31.47
C PHE A 94 -0.96 4.11 -32.77
N GLU A 95 0.37 4.25 -32.80
CA GLU A 95 1.24 3.73 -33.87
C GLU A 95 2.34 2.85 -33.26
N ASN A 96 2.96 1.99 -34.09
CA ASN A 96 4.08 1.14 -33.70
C ASN A 96 3.83 0.35 -32.40
N VAL A 97 2.63 -0.20 -32.25
CA VAL A 97 2.29 -1.00 -31.08
C VAL A 97 3.09 -2.30 -31.09
N ASP A 98 3.88 -2.50 -30.04
CA ASP A 98 4.54 -3.75 -29.71
C ASP A 98 4.06 -4.23 -28.33
N ILE A 99 3.55 -5.46 -28.27
CA ILE A 99 3.08 -6.08 -27.03
C ILE A 99 3.94 -7.32 -26.81
N GLY A 100 4.57 -7.39 -25.64
CA GLY A 100 5.44 -8.48 -25.26
C GLY A 100 4.77 -9.84 -25.43
N ARG A 101 5.48 -10.78 -26.05
CA ARG A 101 4.95 -12.12 -26.36
C ARG A 101 4.83 -13.04 -25.14
N LYS A 102 5.51 -12.70 -24.04
CA LYS A 102 5.52 -13.50 -22.81
C LYS A 102 5.00 -12.64 -21.68
N ALA A 103 3.94 -13.13 -21.05
CA ALA A 103 3.53 -12.63 -19.76
C ALA A 103 4.52 -13.11 -18.68
N SER A 104 4.82 -12.25 -17.71
CA SER A 104 5.60 -12.61 -16.52
C SER A 104 4.67 -12.67 -15.31
N VAL A 105 4.88 -13.65 -14.43
CA VAL A 105 4.18 -13.71 -13.15
C VAL A 105 5.04 -13.00 -12.12
N GLN A 106 4.45 -12.03 -11.42
CA GLN A 106 5.02 -11.40 -10.26
C GLN A 106 4.35 -11.94 -8.99
N GLY A 107 5.19 -12.38 -8.03
CA GLY A 107 4.76 -13.02 -6.79
C GLY A 107 5.24 -14.47 -6.68
N ASP A 108 5.16 -15.01 -5.47
CA ASP A 108 5.57 -16.37 -5.08
C ASP A 108 4.45 -17.42 -5.23
N GLY A 109 3.31 -17.04 -5.82
CA GLY A 109 2.18 -17.93 -6.11
C GLY A 109 1.30 -18.29 -4.89
N SER A 110 1.66 -17.87 -3.68
CA SER A 110 1.01 -18.32 -2.43
C SER A 110 -0.10 -17.39 -1.92
N SER A 111 -0.06 -16.09 -2.25
CA SER A 111 -0.87 -15.06 -1.58
C SER A 111 -1.62 -14.12 -2.53
N PHE A 112 -0.94 -13.62 -3.57
CA PHE A 112 -1.53 -12.81 -4.64
C PHE A 112 -0.59 -12.80 -5.85
N ALA A 113 -1.12 -13.21 -7.01
CA ALA A 113 -0.41 -13.23 -8.28
C ALA A 113 -0.77 -12.01 -9.13
N LEU A 114 0.25 -11.38 -9.70
CA LEU A 114 0.10 -10.35 -10.72
C LEU A 114 0.75 -10.85 -12.01
N ILE A 115 -0.02 -10.96 -13.08
CA ILE A 115 0.51 -11.31 -14.39
C ILE A 115 0.67 -10.05 -15.21
N SER A 116 1.88 -9.83 -15.71
CA SER A 116 2.26 -8.61 -16.40
C SER A 116 2.67 -8.85 -17.85
N VAL A 117 2.34 -7.90 -18.73
CA VAL A 117 2.84 -7.85 -20.11
C VAL A 117 3.40 -6.44 -20.40
N PRO A 118 4.63 -6.34 -20.93
CA PRO A 118 5.15 -5.06 -21.38
C PRO A 118 4.49 -4.68 -22.72
N ALA A 119 4.29 -3.39 -22.94
CA ALA A 119 3.85 -2.83 -24.20
C ALA A 119 4.63 -1.56 -24.52
N SER A 120 4.81 -1.26 -25.80
CA SER A 120 5.30 0.04 -26.26
C SER A 120 4.49 0.50 -27.45
N TYR A 121 4.24 1.79 -27.54
CA TYR A 121 3.45 2.39 -28.61
C TYR A 121 3.68 3.90 -28.67
N ASN A 122 3.44 4.48 -29.83
CA ASN A 122 3.45 5.93 -30.03
C ASN A 122 2.04 6.47 -29.89
N ILE A 123 1.83 7.45 -29.01
CA ILE A 123 0.55 8.16 -28.92
C ILE A 123 0.54 9.26 -29.98
N VAL A 124 -0.40 9.19 -30.93
CA VAL A 124 -0.48 10.15 -32.05
C VAL A 124 -1.72 11.02 -32.04
N LYS A 125 -2.74 10.66 -31.24
CA LYS A 125 -3.92 11.49 -30.98
C LYS A 125 -4.24 11.56 -29.50
N ASN A 126 -4.73 12.72 -29.05
CA ASN A 126 -5.27 12.88 -27.72
C ASN A 126 -6.53 12.00 -27.55
N ALA A 127 -6.61 11.25 -26.45
CA ALA A 127 -7.72 10.32 -26.19
C ALA A 127 -9.09 11.02 -26.10
N ASN A 128 -9.13 12.29 -25.69
CA ASN A 128 -10.33 13.06 -25.42
C ASN A 128 -10.71 14.01 -26.57
N SER A 129 -9.74 14.60 -27.27
CA SER A 129 -10.01 15.60 -28.33
C SER A 129 -9.84 15.08 -29.76
N GLU A 130 -9.27 13.88 -29.95
CA GLU A 130 -8.84 13.33 -31.26
C GLU A 130 -7.83 14.19 -32.03
N GLU A 131 -7.35 15.29 -31.44
CA GLU A 131 -6.33 16.16 -32.02
C GLU A 131 -5.00 15.42 -32.12
N LYS A 132 -4.29 15.65 -33.22
CA LYS A 132 -2.94 15.11 -33.40
C LYS A 132 -2.01 15.70 -32.35
N VAL A 133 -1.25 14.84 -31.68
CA VAL A 133 -0.21 15.23 -30.72
C VAL A 133 1.16 14.91 -31.30
N SER A 134 2.21 15.55 -30.76
CA SER A 134 3.58 15.15 -31.07
C SER A 134 3.79 13.69 -30.65
N SER A 135 4.11 12.84 -31.63
CA SER A 135 4.35 11.41 -31.41
C SER A 135 5.42 11.22 -30.34
N ARG A 136 5.04 10.60 -29.22
CA ARG A 136 5.93 10.26 -28.11
C ARG A 136 5.87 8.75 -27.91
N GLN A 137 7.04 8.12 -27.88
CA GLN A 137 7.13 6.70 -27.56
C GLN A 137 6.86 6.51 -26.08
N THR A 138 5.81 5.75 -25.80
CA THR A 138 5.40 5.38 -24.45
C THR A 138 5.73 3.92 -24.22
N HIS A 139 6.41 3.63 -23.12
CA HIS A 139 6.58 2.28 -22.60
C HIS A 139 5.57 2.06 -21.49
N SER A 140 4.99 0.87 -21.43
CA SER A 140 4.02 0.51 -20.41
C SER A 140 4.22 -0.92 -19.92
N LEU A 141 3.88 -1.15 -18.65
CA LEU A 141 3.66 -2.48 -18.11
C LEU A 141 2.21 -2.55 -17.64
N ILE A 142 1.48 -3.53 -18.17
CA ILE A 142 0.10 -3.81 -17.79
C ILE A 142 0.15 -5.06 -16.94
N SER A 143 -0.34 -4.96 -15.70
CA SER A 143 -0.40 -6.08 -14.76
C SER A 143 -1.85 -6.32 -14.36
N VAL A 144 -2.27 -7.57 -14.25
CA VAL A 144 -3.60 -7.95 -13.78
C VAL A 144 -3.47 -9.02 -12.71
N GLY A 145 -4.26 -8.90 -11.64
CA GLY A 145 -4.41 -9.90 -10.60
C GLY A 145 -5.87 -9.98 -10.14
N ILE A 146 -6.22 -10.99 -9.34
CA ILE A 146 -7.53 -11.08 -8.69
C ILE A 146 -7.36 -11.07 -7.18
N TYR A 147 -8.12 -10.22 -6.49
CA TYR A 147 -8.14 -10.14 -5.04
C TYR A 147 -9.54 -9.78 -4.54
N ASN A 148 -10.05 -10.48 -3.52
CA ASN A 148 -11.36 -10.26 -2.91
C ASN A 148 -12.48 -9.95 -3.93
N ASN A 149 -12.70 -10.87 -4.87
CA ASN A 149 -13.73 -10.77 -5.92
C ASN A 149 -13.54 -9.59 -6.91
N HIS A 150 -12.34 -9.03 -7.02
CA HIS A 150 -12.04 -7.93 -7.94
C HIS A 150 -10.81 -8.23 -8.79
N PHE A 151 -10.84 -7.77 -10.04
CA PHE A 151 -9.63 -7.55 -10.80
C PHE A 151 -8.89 -6.33 -10.25
N ILE A 152 -7.59 -6.50 -10.04
CA ILE A 152 -6.64 -5.43 -9.75
C ILE A 152 -5.78 -5.27 -10.99
N LYS A 153 -6.07 -4.25 -11.81
CA LYS A 153 -5.29 -3.95 -13.02
C LYS A 153 -4.40 -2.75 -12.77
N ILE A 154 -3.12 -2.86 -13.06
CA ILE A 154 -2.15 -1.78 -12.94
C ILE A 154 -1.62 -1.47 -14.33
N ARG A 155 -1.77 -0.22 -14.78
CA ARG A 155 -1.09 0.29 -15.98
C ARG A 155 -0.05 1.29 -15.54
N TYR A 156 1.21 0.90 -15.59
CA TYR A 156 2.33 1.82 -15.41
C TYR A 156 2.83 2.24 -16.79
N SER A 157 3.00 3.53 -17.03
CA SER A 157 3.47 4.09 -18.29
C SER A 157 4.52 5.17 -18.05
N PHE A 158 5.52 5.24 -18.92
CA PHE A 158 6.56 6.25 -18.89
C PHE A 158 7.09 6.53 -20.28
N ASP A 159 7.65 7.73 -20.46
CA ASP A 159 8.16 8.18 -21.75
C ASP A 159 9.64 8.60 -21.63
N HIS A 160 10.53 8.00 -22.42
CA HIS A 160 11.97 8.31 -22.39
C HIS A 160 12.60 8.36 -23.78
N ALA A 161 13.71 9.11 -23.88
CA ALA A 161 14.46 9.30 -25.14
C ALA A 161 15.78 8.51 -25.18
N LYS A 162 16.26 8.00 -24.02
CA LYS A 162 17.56 7.31 -23.90
C LYS A 162 17.45 6.04 -23.05
N GLN A 163 18.34 5.07 -23.33
CA GLN A 163 18.31 3.74 -22.71
C GLN A 163 18.62 3.75 -21.20
N ASP A 164 19.52 4.62 -20.73
CA ASP A 164 19.86 4.75 -19.31
C ASP A 164 18.70 5.30 -18.47
N GLU A 165 17.83 6.10 -19.07
CA GLU A 165 16.58 6.56 -18.44
C GLU A 165 15.54 5.44 -18.37
N VAL A 166 15.52 4.54 -19.37
CA VAL A 166 14.62 3.38 -19.41
C VAL A 166 14.93 2.40 -18.26
N ASP A 167 16.20 2.13 -17.96
CA ASP A 167 16.57 1.21 -16.88
C ASP A 167 16.15 1.74 -15.51
N LYS A 168 16.41 3.03 -15.23
CA LYS A 168 15.93 3.69 -14.01
C LYS A 168 14.40 3.70 -13.92
N ALA A 169 13.72 3.93 -15.03
CA ALA A 169 12.25 3.90 -15.07
C ALA A 169 11.70 2.49 -14.81
N ASN A 170 12.40 1.44 -15.29
CA ASN A 170 12.05 0.06 -15.00
C ASN A 170 12.25 -0.28 -13.51
N GLU A 171 13.35 0.14 -12.89
CA GLU A 171 13.56 -0.04 -11.44
C GLU A 171 12.45 0.65 -10.63
N GLN A 172 12.14 1.89 -11.01
CA GLN A 172 11.09 2.68 -10.37
C GLN A 172 9.70 2.06 -10.55
N ARG A 173 9.42 1.53 -11.74
CA ARG A 173 8.20 0.76 -12.02
C ARG A 173 8.13 -0.49 -11.15
N ASP A 174 9.20 -1.27 -11.08
CA ASP A 174 9.21 -2.52 -10.35
C ASP A 174 9.06 -2.30 -8.84
N ALA A 175 9.62 -1.21 -8.31
CA ALA A 175 9.36 -0.74 -6.95
C ALA A 175 7.88 -0.36 -6.75
N PHE A 176 7.28 0.39 -7.69
CA PHE A 176 5.86 0.74 -7.64
C PHE A 176 4.97 -0.50 -7.61
N ILE A 177 5.16 -1.45 -8.54
CA ILE A 177 4.36 -2.68 -8.61
C ILE A 177 4.52 -3.52 -7.34
N ARG A 178 5.74 -3.65 -6.82
CA ARG A 178 6.01 -4.36 -5.57
C ARG A 178 5.27 -3.75 -4.38
N ASN A 179 5.26 -2.42 -4.29
CA ASN A 179 4.57 -1.73 -3.19
C ASN A 179 3.05 -1.80 -3.32
N VAL A 180 2.49 -1.74 -4.54
CA VAL A 180 1.05 -2.00 -4.76
C VAL A 180 0.69 -3.43 -4.36
N ARG A 181 1.54 -4.41 -4.72
CA ARG A 181 1.35 -5.80 -4.27
C ARG A 181 1.36 -5.89 -2.73
N GLY A 182 2.28 -5.18 -2.08
CA GLY A 182 2.30 -5.02 -0.62
C GLY A 182 0.95 -4.52 -0.12
N CYS A 183 0.44 -3.40 -0.64
CA CYS A 183 -0.85 -2.82 -0.27
C CYS A 183 -2.04 -3.78 -0.43
N VAL A 184 -2.01 -4.68 -1.41
CA VAL A 184 -3.04 -5.72 -1.58
C VAL A 184 -2.96 -6.76 -0.47
N LEU A 185 -1.75 -7.21 -0.12
CA LEU A 185 -1.53 -8.21 0.93
C LEU A 185 -1.82 -7.66 2.34
N GLU A 186 -1.56 -6.37 2.56
CA GLU A 186 -1.84 -5.63 3.79
C GLU A 186 -3.31 -5.74 4.23
N ALA A 187 -4.24 -5.77 3.27
CA ALA A 187 -5.66 -5.84 3.56
C ALA A 187 -6.04 -7.13 4.32
N ASN A 188 -5.29 -8.22 4.15
CA ASN A 188 -5.47 -9.45 4.93
C ASN A 188 -4.80 -9.39 6.30
N LEU A 189 -3.64 -8.74 6.40
CA LEU A 189 -2.83 -8.72 7.64
C LEU A 189 -3.46 -7.86 8.73
N LYS A 190 -4.22 -6.83 8.34
CA LYS A 190 -4.80 -5.86 9.28
C LYS A 190 -5.63 -6.51 10.40
N GLU A 191 -6.43 -7.52 10.08
CA GLU A 191 -7.26 -8.21 11.06
C GLU A 191 -6.41 -9.01 12.06
N ASP A 192 -5.40 -9.73 11.56
CA ASP A 192 -4.54 -10.57 12.39
C ASP A 192 -3.63 -9.73 13.31
N ILE A 193 -3.12 -8.60 12.80
CA ILE A 193 -2.40 -7.64 13.64
C ILE A 193 -3.31 -7.02 14.69
N GLY A 194 -4.58 -6.72 14.34
CA GLY A 194 -5.59 -6.31 15.31
C GLY A 194 -5.78 -7.31 16.46
N LYS A 195 -5.81 -8.63 16.15
CA LYS A 195 -5.87 -9.69 17.17
C LYS A 195 -4.60 -9.72 18.03
N ASN A 196 -3.43 -9.61 17.43
CA ASN A 196 -2.16 -9.57 18.17
C ASN A 196 -2.07 -8.37 19.12
N ILE A 197 -2.56 -7.20 18.70
CA ILE A 197 -2.65 -6.02 19.55
C ILE A 197 -3.56 -6.28 20.77
N GLN A 198 -4.70 -6.96 20.56
CA GLN A 198 -5.59 -7.32 21.67
C GLN A 198 -4.92 -8.29 22.65
N ILE A 199 -4.29 -9.36 22.14
CA ILE A 199 -3.52 -10.33 22.95
C ILE A 199 -2.47 -9.61 23.79
N TYR A 200 -1.70 -8.70 23.19
CA TYR A 200 -0.70 -7.91 23.89
C TYR A 200 -1.33 -7.02 24.99
N ARG A 201 -2.46 -6.37 24.71
CA ARG A 201 -3.10 -5.44 25.64
C ARG A 201 -3.70 -6.10 26.87
N GLU A 202 -4.25 -7.31 26.70
CA GLU A 202 -4.85 -8.09 27.79
C GLU A 202 -3.84 -8.40 28.89
N ASN A 203 -2.63 -8.86 28.53
CA ASN A 203 -1.56 -9.13 29.49
C ASN A 203 -0.18 -8.95 28.85
N PRO A 204 0.39 -7.73 28.81
CA PRO A 204 1.62 -7.42 28.06
C PRO A 204 2.88 -8.13 28.58
N TYR A 205 2.77 -8.88 29.67
CA TYR A 205 3.87 -9.58 30.33
C TYR A 205 3.85 -11.09 30.12
N SER A 206 2.82 -11.63 29.46
CA SER A 206 2.70 -13.06 29.20
C SER A 206 3.60 -13.51 28.05
N ASN A 207 3.80 -14.82 27.89
CA ASN A 207 4.57 -15.35 26.76
C ASN A 207 3.81 -15.15 25.44
N GLU A 208 2.49 -15.25 25.48
CA GLU A 208 1.60 -15.00 24.34
C GLU A 208 1.71 -13.54 23.88
N ALA A 209 1.74 -12.59 24.81
CA ALA A 209 1.95 -11.18 24.48
C ALA A 209 3.33 -10.91 23.88
N LYS A 210 4.38 -11.61 24.31
CA LYS A 210 5.72 -11.50 23.70
C LYS A 210 5.75 -12.02 22.26
N ALA A 211 5.05 -13.13 22.00
CA ALA A 211 4.89 -13.66 20.64
C ALA A 211 4.09 -12.68 19.77
N ALA A 212 2.95 -12.19 20.27
CA ALA A 212 2.13 -11.20 19.58
C ALA A 212 2.91 -9.90 19.29
N LEU A 213 3.72 -9.44 20.24
CA LEU A 213 4.58 -8.29 20.06
C LEU A 213 5.61 -8.52 18.94
N ALA A 214 6.24 -9.69 18.87
CA ALA A 214 7.18 -10.01 17.79
C ALA A 214 6.53 -9.93 16.41
N GLU A 215 5.31 -10.47 16.25
CA GLU A 215 4.53 -10.37 15.01
C GLU A 215 4.18 -8.91 14.67
N ILE A 216 3.80 -8.09 15.67
CA ILE A 216 3.53 -6.66 15.47
C ILE A 216 4.81 -5.92 15.01
N PHE A 217 5.97 -6.28 15.56
CA PHE A 217 7.26 -5.70 15.15
C PHE A 217 7.59 -6.07 13.71
N THR A 218 7.54 -7.35 13.35
CA THR A 218 7.78 -7.82 11.99
C THR A 218 6.84 -7.12 11.01
N TYR A 219 5.56 -7.02 11.36
CA TYR A 219 4.60 -6.26 10.57
C TYR A 219 4.98 -4.78 10.41
N ALA A 220 5.33 -4.10 11.49
CA ALA A 220 5.71 -2.69 11.44
C ALA A 220 7.00 -2.43 10.64
N GLU A 221 7.90 -3.41 10.57
CA GLU A 221 9.15 -3.33 9.81
C GLU A 221 8.94 -3.61 8.32
N GLU A 222 8.10 -4.58 7.98
CA GLU A 222 7.90 -5.03 6.59
C GLU A 222 6.75 -4.31 5.88
N SER A 223 5.85 -3.67 6.62
CA SER A 223 4.67 -3.02 6.05
C SER A 223 5.03 -1.84 5.15
N VAL A 224 4.37 -1.78 4.00
CA VAL A 224 4.47 -0.62 3.09
C VAL A 224 3.60 0.55 3.52
N LEU A 225 2.74 0.33 4.53
CA LEU A 225 1.81 1.33 5.06
C LEU A 225 2.30 1.89 6.40
N ILE A 226 2.83 1.06 7.29
CA ILE A 226 3.17 1.51 8.64
C ILE A 226 4.43 2.38 8.65
N SER A 227 4.34 3.54 9.32
CA SER A 227 5.47 4.45 9.51
C SER A 227 5.76 4.66 11.00
N ILE A 228 6.87 4.11 11.49
CA ILE A 228 7.28 4.26 12.89
C ILE A 228 8.47 5.21 13.00
N SER A 229 8.27 6.31 13.75
CA SER A 229 9.32 7.22 14.15
C SER A 229 9.58 7.08 15.65
N ILE A 230 10.85 6.98 16.01
CA ILE A 230 11.34 6.86 17.38
C ILE A 230 12.12 8.13 17.70
N ASN A 231 11.56 8.96 18.57
CA ASN A 231 12.25 10.13 19.10
C ASN A 231 12.76 9.82 20.50
N GLN A 232 14.08 9.72 20.66
CA GLN A 232 14.69 9.42 21.96
C GLN A 232 14.36 10.46 23.04
N ASN A 233 14.10 11.71 22.65
CA ASN A 233 13.74 12.78 23.59
C ASN A 233 12.37 12.52 24.26
N ASP A 234 11.49 11.78 23.59
CA ASP A 234 10.18 11.42 24.13
C ASP A 234 10.25 10.12 24.95
N MET A 235 11.40 9.44 25.01
CA MET A 235 11.55 8.13 25.64
C MET A 235 12.62 8.16 26.75
N PRO A 236 12.30 8.67 27.94
CA PRO A 236 13.27 8.80 29.03
C PRO A 236 13.88 7.45 29.45
N TRP A 237 13.20 6.34 29.20
CA TRP A 237 13.71 4.99 29.50
C TRP A 237 14.79 4.50 28.52
N MET A 238 14.96 5.13 27.35
CA MET A 238 15.95 4.73 26.35
C MET A 238 17.36 5.25 26.67
N THR A 239 17.46 6.34 27.43
CA THR A 239 18.74 6.94 27.83
C THR A 239 19.23 6.41 29.19
N LEU A 240 18.32 5.81 29.97
CA LEU A 240 18.62 5.15 31.22
C LEU A 240 18.95 3.68 30.94
N LYS A 241 19.88 3.09 31.71
CA LYS A 241 20.06 1.63 31.74
C LYS A 241 18.87 0.99 32.49
N TYR A 242 17.68 1.13 31.92
CA TYR A 242 16.43 0.78 32.55
C TYR A 242 16.06 -0.67 32.25
N PRO A 243 15.78 -1.51 33.28
CA PRO A 243 15.57 -2.94 33.10
C PRO A 243 14.35 -3.28 32.24
N TYR A 244 13.36 -2.39 32.14
CA TYR A 244 12.14 -2.61 31.36
C TYR A 244 12.08 -1.75 30.07
N GLY A 245 13.24 -1.31 29.55
CA GLY A 245 13.31 -0.42 28.40
C GLY A 245 12.72 -1.04 27.13
N THR A 246 12.93 -2.34 26.92
CA THR A 246 12.41 -3.09 25.77
C THR A 246 10.89 -3.21 25.83
N GLU A 247 10.32 -3.47 27.02
CA GLU A 247 8.89 -3.56 27.24
C GLU A 247 8.19 -2.23 26.93
N LEU A 248 8.78 -1.10 27.36
CA LEU A 248 8.24 0.22 27.08
C LEU A 248 8.40 0.63 25.61
N LEU A 249 9.50 0.24 24.95
CA LEU A 249 9.66 0.43 23.50
C LEU A 249 8.64 -0.40 22.71
N GLY A 250 8.42 -1.66 23.10
CA GLY A 250 7.41 -2.52 22.50
C GLY A 250 6.00 -1.92 22.64
N ALA A 251 5.63 -1.50 23.84
CA ALA A 251 4.36 -0.82 24.09
C ALA A 251 4.21 0.44 23.23
N TYR A 252 5.27 1.23 23.10
CA TYR A 252 5.28 2.43 22.27
C TYR A 252 4.99 2.12 20.80
N ILE A 253 5.59 1.06 20.25
CA ILE A 253 5.39 0.65 18.87
C ILE A 253 3.97 0.10 18.67
N VAL A 254 3.48 -0.75 19.59
CA VAL A 254 2.09 -1.24 19.57
C VAL A 254 1.09 -0.09 19.52
N GLY A 255 1.27 0.94 20.36
CA GLY A 255 0.38 2.11 20.36
C GLY A 255 0.39 2.89 19.04
N GLN A 256 1.54 3.00 18.38
CA GLN A 256 1.64 3.63 17.07
C GLN A 256 0.97 2.79 15.98
N VAL A 257 1.27 1.49 15.91
CA VAL A 257 0.69 0.57 14.92
C VAL A 257 -0.83 0.55 15.02
N ASP A 258 -1.35 0.40 16.25
CA ASP A 258 -2.79 0.41 16.50
C ASP A 258 -3.48 1.69 16.03
N TYR A 259 -2.87 2.86 16.29
CA TYR A 259 -3.41 4.14 15.80
C TYR A 259 -3.49 4.18 14.26
N GLN A 260 -2.43 3.78 13.57
CA GLN A 260 -2.40 3.84 12.10
C GLN A 260 -3.42 2.88 11.48
N ILE A 261 -3.48 1.64 12.00
CA ILE A 261 -4.45 0.62 11.59
C ILE A 261 -5.90 1.09 11.84
N SER A 262 -6.19 1.58 13.05
CA SER A 262 -7.58 1.91 13.45
C SER A 262 -8.11 3.18 12.77
N THR A 263 -7.23 4.14 12.46
CA THR A 263 -7.64 5.41 11.85
C THR A 263 -7.39 5.51 10.34
N ASN A 264 -6.70 4.54 9.74
CA ASN A 264 -6.19 4.61 8.36
C ASN A 264 -5.33 5.87 8.11
N LYS A 265 -4.58 6.31 9.12
CA LYS A 265 -3.63 7.43 9.03
C LYS A 265 -2.24 6.88 9.23
N PHE A 266 -1.51 6.73 8.13
CA PHE A 266 -0.25 5.99 8.05
C PHE A 266 0.97 6.87 8.34
N GLU A 267 0.85 7.69 9.39
CA GLU A 267 1.90 8.58 9.88
C GLU A 267 2.25 8.21 11.32
N SER A 268 3.51 8.41 11.70
CA SER A 268 3.95 8.19 13.08
C SER A 268 3.15 9.04 14.06
N ASN A 269 2.68 8.41 15.15
CA ASN A 269 1.89 9.09 16.18
C ASN A 269 2.52 8.90 17.56
N HIS A 270 3.45 9.79 17.90
CA HIS A 270 4.17 9.75 19.17
C HIS A 270 3.24 9.77 20.38
N LYS A 271 2.10 10.49 20.29
CA LYS A 271 1.12 10.56 21.38
C LYS A 271 0.54 9.17 21.65
N ALA A 272 0.06 8.47 20.63
CA ALA A 272 -0.53 7.13 20.74
C ALA A 272 0.46 6.12 21.32
N GLY A 273 1.70 6.10 20.80
CA GLY A 273 2.76 5.27 21.35
C GLY A 273 3.02 5.56 22.83
N MET A 274 3.10 6.84 23.21
CA MET A 274 3.29 7.23 24.62
C MET A 274 2.09 6.85 25.51
N GLN A 275 0.84 6.83 25.01
CA GLN A 275 -0.29 6.37 25.84
C GLN A 275 -0.17 4.88 26.16
N GLU A 276 0.17 4.07 25.17
CA GLU A 276 0.35 2.62 25.37
C GLU A 276 1.56 2.33 26.28
N ALA A 277 2.68 3.02 26.08
CA ALA A 277 3.85 2.91 26.96
C ALA A 277 3.53 3.27 28.41
N LEU A 278 2.80 4.36 28.66
CA LEU A 278 2.39 4.73 30.02
C LEU A 278 1.45 3.70 30.66
N ARG A 279 0.55 3.08 29.90
CA ARG A 279 -0.33 2.01 30.39
C ARG A 279 0.50 0.81 30.87
N VAL A 280 1.46 0.37 30.06
CA VAL A 280 2.35 -0.75 30.42
C VAL A 280 3.27 -0.37 31.58
N TYR A 281 3.76 0.86 31.63
CA TYR A 281 4.56 1.38 32.75
C TYR A 281 3.80 1.32 34.08
N GLN A 282 2.54 1.76 34.13
CA GLN A 282 1.73 1.70 35.35
C GLN A 282 1.56 0.25 35.86
N GLY A 283 1.37 -0.70 34.95
CA GLY A 283 1.32 -2.12 35.30
C GLY A 283 2.66 -2.69 35.78
N LEU A 284 3.79 -2.17 35.28
CA LEU A 284 5.13 -2.54 35.76
C LEU A 284 5.36 -2.03 37.18
N VAL A 285 5.07 -0.75 37.45
CA VAL A 285 5.21 -0.15 38.79
C VAL A 285 4.34 -0.86 39.84
N ALA A 286 3.15 -1.32 39.46
CA ALA A 286 2.29 -2.10 40.34
C ALA A 286 2.86 -3.49 40.71
N LYS A 287 3.77 -4.04 39.89
CA LYS A 287 4.41 -5.36 40.08
C LYS A 287 5.81 -5.26 40.67
N ASP A 288 6.55 -4.20 40.34
CA ASP A 288 7.91 -3.95 40.79
C ASP A 288 8.12 -2.44 41.01
N GLU A 289 8.27 -2.04 42.26
CA GLU A 289 8.50 -0.64 42.62
C GLU A 289 9.81 -0.08 42.01
N LYS A 290 10.80 -0.95 41.72
CA LYS A 290 12.04 -0.55 41.04
C LYS A 290 11.83 -0.17 39.58
N ALA A 291 10.65 -0.45 39.01
CA ALA A 291 10.28 0.01 37.69
C ALA A 291 9.98 1.52 37.64
N ARG A 292 9.84 2.21 38.78
CA ARG A 292 9.45 3.63 38.80
C ARG A 292 10.48 4.55 38.15
N ILE A 293 10.00 5.48 37.33
CA ILE A 293 10.76 6.57 36.70
C ILE A 293 9.99 7.87 36.94
N ASP A 294 10.59 8.82 37.67
CA ASP A 294 9.93 10.08 38.06
C ASP A 294 9.33 10.86 36.88
N SER A 295 10.04 10.93 35.75
CA SER A 295 9.57 11.63 34.56
C SER A 295 8.33 10.98 33.93
N LEU A 296 8.17 9.66 34.04
CA LEU A 296 6.96 8.96 33.58
C LEU A 296 5.80 9.13 34.55
N ASP A 297 6.07 9.21 35.86
CA ASP A 297 5.06 9.53 36.86
C ASP A 297 4.46 10.94 36.63
N GLU A 298 5.32 11.93 36.36
CA GLU A 298 4.88 13.29 36.01
C GLU A 298 4.03 13.33 34.72
N LEU A 299 4.44 12.58 33.69
CA LEU A 299 3.70 12.47 32.43
C LEU A 299 2.34 11.77 32.61
N ALA A 300 2.29 10.72 33.44
CA ALA A 300 1.05 10.02 33.77
C ALA A 300 0.07 10.93 34.52
N ALA A 301 0.56 11.75 35.48
CA ALA A 301 -0.25 12.68 36.25
C ALA A 301 -0.87 13.80 35.39
N LYS A 302 -0.15 14.27 34.35
CA LYS A 302 -0.64 15.32 33.44
C LYS A 302 -1.80 14.87 32.53
N LYS A 303 -2.01 13.57 32.31
CA LYS A 303 -3.11 13.03 31.49
C LYS A 303 -4.45 12.90 32.23
N VAL A 304 -4.48 13.15 33.54
CA VAL A 304 -5.68 13.01 34.40
C VAL A 304 -6.46 14.34 34.53
N ASN A 305 -5.99 15.42 33.89
CA ASN A 305 -6.69 16.71 33.75
C ASN A 305 -6.98 17.03 32.28
#